data_AF-A0A0N1J517-F1
#
_entry.id   AF-A0A0N1J517-F1
#
_cell.length_a   1.000
_cell.length_b   1.000
_cell.length_c   1.000
_cell.angle_alpha   90.00
_cell.angle_beta   90.00
_cell.angle_gamma   90.00
#
_symmetry.space_group_name_H-M   'P 1'
#
loop_
_entity.id
_entity.type
_entity.pdbx_description
1 polymer ?
#
loop_
_entity_poly.entity_id
_entity_poly.type
_entity_poly.pdbx_seq_one_letter_code
_entity_poly.pdbx_strand_id
1 'polypeptide(L)'
;MHLSHTIPWNQFSRHFEFIRENKAIYGQPTAIFPKKDEHEVSDGLHFARVFADTVDEFAVTERKKFPAKMDMSVPLFADELLDPERFHLSPYSSNDNSCIPLNEDMQQVSFWKKESENGFSTEHGYLADAVKFLIQQHQSGALLTLCQAVPLQGLFNLHWGHGFGVYLLAYHSFRIYVFLNLVYSVQQDLLTKGKKAFKIFDVPALKREVLELFSNNDYSAQYIAHRQFWDKYVQNPRSDMEGTVFQDPAEVDPADLKQYLANCFRDIYLYDMMLKECGQEKTKEFWVNDFILTLNFMFQPLSLPTPE
;
A
#
# COMPACT_ATOMS: atom_id res chain seq x y z
N MET A 1 -12.94 9.80 -4.99
CA MET A 1 -11.68 10.02 -4.26
C MET A 1 -11.91 9.77 -2.78
N HIS A 2 -11.00 9.06 -2.13
CA HIS A 2 -11.02 8.83 -0.67
C HIS A 2 -10.40 10.04 0.04
N LEU A 3 -10.97 10.43 1.20
CA LEU A 3 -10.54 11.59 2.00
C LEU A 3 -10.40 12.91 1.20
N SER A 4 -11.29 13.17 0.25
CA SER A 4 -11.22 14.36 -0.62
C SER A 4 -11.45 15.70 0.07
N HIS A 5 -11.90 15.68 1.33
CA HIS A 5 -12.04 16.86 2.16
C HIS A 5 -10.78 17.17 2.98
N THR A 6 -9.85 16.22 3.10
CA THR A 6 -8.63 16.33 3.91
C THR A 6 -7.38 16.37 3.05
N ILE A 7 -7.26 15.44 2.09
CA ILE A 7 -6.11 15.36 1.19
C ILE A 7 -6.36 16.24 -0.04
N PRO A 8 -5.41 17.11 -0.44
CA PRO A 8 -5.62 18.12 -1.48
C PRO A 8 -5.50 17.54 -2.90
N TRP A 9 -6.27 16.49 -3.20
CA TRP A 9 -6.24 15.79 -4.50
C TRP A 9 -6.46 16.71 -5.69
N ASN A 10 -7.43 17.63 -5.60
CA ASN A 10 -7.74 18.56 -6.68
C ASN A 10 -6.58 19.52 -6.97
N GLN A 11 -5.90 20.00 -5.92
CA GLN A 11 -4.73 20.86 -6.06
C GLN A 11 -3.56 20.10 -6.67
N PHE A 12 -3.32 18.87 -6.21
CA PHE A 12 -2.23 18.06 -6.76
C PHE A 12 -2.51 17.64 -8.22
N SER A 13 -3.73 17.20 -8.53
CA SER A 13 -4.11 16.72 -9.86
C SER A 13 -4.11 17.79 -10.94
N ARG A 14 -4.17 19.08 -10.59
CA ARG A 14 -4.14 20.17 -11.56
C ARG A 14 -2.86 20.17 -12.40
N HIS A 15 -1.77 19.66 -11.83
CA HIS A 15 -0.46 19.49 -12.45
C HIS A 15 -0.36 18.30 -13.37
N PHE A 16 -1.48 17.63 -13.64
CA PHE A 16 -1.49 16.47 -14.50
C PHE A 16 -2.52 16.61 -15.61
N GLU A 17 -2.23 16.00 -16.75
CA GLU A 17 -3.18 15.82 -17.84
C GLU A 17 -3.12 14.42 -18.41
N PHE A 18 -4.29 13.88 -18.72
CA PHE A 18 -4.39 12.68 -19.51
C PHE A 18 -4.20 13.03 -20.99
N ILE A 19 -3.18 12.44 -21.62
CA ILE A 19 -2.93 12.58 -23.06
C ILE A 19 -3.05 11.19 -23.68
N ARG A 20 -3.96 11.09 -24.67
CA ARG A 20 -4.07 9.91 -25.53
C ARG A 20 -3.05 10.03 -26.65
N GLU A 21 -2.24 9.00 -26.83
CA GLU A 21 -1.22 8.90 -27.89
C GLU A 21 -0.34 10.16 -28.02
N ASN A 22 0.50 10.43 -27.01
CA ASN A 22 1.31 11.65 -26.98
C ASN A 22 2.35 11.68 -28.11
N LYS A 23 2.04 12.39 -29.20
CA LYS A 23 2.89 12.52 -30.40
C LYS A 23 4.25 13.18 -30.15
N ALA A 24 4.44 13.86 -29.02
CA ALA A 24 5.71 14.49 -28.68
C ALA A 24 6.74 13.51 -28.08
N ILE A 25 6.33 12.27 -27.76
CA ILE A 25 7.17 11.26 -27.14
C ILE A 25 7.27 10.03 -28.05
N TYR A 26 8.47 9.46 -28.16
CA TYR A 26 8.69 8.24 -28.92
C TYR A 26 7.79 7.10 -28.41
N GLY A 27 7.20 6.34 -29.33
CA GLY A 27 6.21 5.30 -29.01
C GLY A 27 4.79 5.82 -28.74
N GLN A 28 4.58 7.14 -28.78
CA GLN A 28 3.27 7.80 -28.60
C GLN A 28 2.46 7.25 -27.42
N PRO A 29 3.02 7.24 -26.21
CA PRO A 29 2.36 6.65 -25.05
C PRO A 29 1.06 7.37 -24.72
N THR A 30 0.04 6.60 -24.31
CA THR A 30 -1.12 7.12 -23.58
C THR A 30 -0.78 7.08 -22.10
N ALA A 31 -0.88 8.21 -21.39
CA ALA A 31 -0.58 8.26 -19.96
C ALA A 31 -1.17 9.52 -19.29
N ILE A 32 -0.97 9.62 -17.98
CA ILE A 32 -1.10 10.86 -17.24
C ILE A 32 0.29 11.52 -17.20
N PHE A 33 0.38 12.73 -17.75
CA PHE A 33 1.62 13.48 -17.85
C PHE A 33 1.62 14.67 -16.89
N PRO A 34 2.76 14.97 -16.23
CA PRO A 34 2.95 16.23 -15.55
C PRO A 34 2.82 17.40 -16.55
N LYS A 35 2.07 18.42 -16.16
CA LYS A 35 2.07 19.72 -16.81
C LYS A 35 3.26 20.48 -16.26
N LYS A 36 4.05 21.09 -17.13
CA LYS A 36 5.08 22.04 -16.71
C LYS A 36 4.39 23.26 -16.10
N ASP A 37 4.31 23.30 -14.78
CA ASP A 37 3.65 24.34 -14.00
C ASP A 37 4.62 24.91 -12.96
N GLU A 38 4.58 26.22 -12.73
CA GLU A 38 5.48 26.92 -11.80
C GLU A 38 5.26 26.52 -10.33
N HIS A 39 4.08 25.98 -10.00
CA HIS A 39 3.70 25.56 -8.66
C HIS A 39 3.70 24.04 -8.46
N GLU A 40 4.09 23.24 -9.47
CA GLU A 40 4.14 21.77 -9.41
C GLU A 40 4.92 21.31 -8.16
N VAL A 41 6.10 21.89 -7.94
CA VAL A 41 6.98 21.52 -6.83
C VAL A 41 6.39 21.90 -5.49
N SER A 42 5.91 23.15 -5.34
CA SER A 42 5.34 23.61 -4.07
C SER A 42 4.09 22.84 -3.68
N ASP A 43 3.23 22.52 -4.65
CA ASP A 43 2.01 21.77 -4.41
C ASP A 43 2.26 20.30 -4.16
N GLY A 44 3.22 19.68 -4.85
CA GLY A 44 3.61 18.29 -4.57
C GLY A 44 4.21 18.13 -3.17
N LEU A 45 5.05 19.09 -2.74
CA LEU A 45 5.55 19.12 -1.36
C LEU A 45 4.43 19.37 -0.35
N HIS A 46 3.49 20.26 -0.66
CA HIS A 46 2.31 20.47 0.19
C HIS A 46 1.46 19.20 0.30
N PHE A 47 1.20 18.52 -0.82
CA PHE A 47 0.48 17.25 -0.87
C PHE A 47 1.17 16.19 -0.01
N ALA A 48 2.48 15.97 -0.17
CA ALA A 48 3.22 14.98 0.61
C ALA A 48 3.16 15.27 2.12
N ARG A 49 3.28 16.54 2.52
CA ARG A 49 3.15 16.97 3.92
C ARG A 49 1.76 16.71 4.48
N VAL A 50 0.71 17.15 3.78
CA VAL A 50 -0.68 16.95 4.23
C VAL A 50 -1.02 15.46 4.28
N PHE A 51 -0.53 14.66 3.33
CA PHE A 51 -0.72 13.22 3.38
C PHE A 51 -0.05 12.59 4.60
N ALA A 52 1.21 12.94 4.88
CA ALA A 52 1.93 12.47 6.06
C ALA A 52 1.26 12.92 7.37
N ASP A 53 0.76 14.16 7.43
CA ASP A 53 -0.06 14.66 8.55
C ASP A 53 -1.32 13.83 8.76
N THR A 54 -2.00 13.47 7.66
CA THR A 54 -3.23 12.66 7.72
C THR A 54 -2.93 11.24 8.18
N VAL A 55 -1.82 10.64 7.72
CA VAL A 55 -1.37 9.32 8.18
C VAL A 55 -1.06 9.35 9.68
N ASP A 56 -0.32 10.35 10.14
CA ASP A 56 0.04 10.56 11.54
C ASP A 56 -1.21 10.67 12.45
N GLU A 57 -2.18 11.48 12.04
CA GLU A 57 -3.43 11.68 12.78
C GLU A 57 -4.21 10.36 12.95
N PHE A 58 -4.33 9.58 11.88
CA PHE A 58 -5.03 8.29 11.91
C PHE A 58 -4.27 7.25 12.72
N ALA A 59 -2.94 7.18 12.59
CA ALA A 59 -2.10 6.27 13.38
C ALA A 59 -2.20 6.56 14.88
N VAL A 60 -2.11 7.84 15.27
CA VAL A 60 -2.28 8.27 16.66
C VAL A 60 -3.69 7.99 17.17
N THR A 61 -4.70 8.18 16.34
CA THR A 61 -6.11 7.90 16.70
C THR A 61 -6.35 6.41 16.89
N GLU A 62 -5.78 5.57 16.02
CA GLU A 62 -5.85 4.11 16.15
C GLU A 62 -5.16 3.65 17.45
N ARG A 63 -3.96 4.15 17.72
CA ARG A 63 -3.18 3.79 18.92
C ARG A 63 -3.91 4.08 20.22
N LYS A 64 -4.68 5.18 20.27
CA LYS A 64 -5.45 5.63 21.45
C LYS A 64 -6.55 4.67 21.86
N LYS A 65 -6.97 3.74 21.00
CA LYS A 65 -7.97 2.72 21.33
C LYS A 65 -7.44 1.64 22.28
N PHE A 66 -6.12 1.56 22.46
CA PHE A 66 -5.44 0.50 23.19
C PHE A 66 -4.71 1.05 24.43
N PRO A 67 -4.50 0.23 25.48
CA PRO A 67 -3.72 0.65 26.64
C PRO A 67 -2.26 0.95 26.27
N ALA A 68 -1.57 1.72 27.11
CA ALA A 68 -0.15 2.02 26.90
C ALA A 68 0.74 0.77 26.98
N LYS A 69 0.41 -0.18 27.88
CA LYS A 69 1.06 -1.48 27.98
C LYS A 69 0.10 -2.57 27.54
N MET A 70 0.53 -3.41 26.60
CA MET A 70 -0.27 -4.52 26.11
C MET A 70 -0.14 -5.73 27.04
N ASP A 71 -1.20 -6.54 27.10
CA ASP A 71 -1.16 -7.82 27.80
C ASP A 71 -0.53 -8.88 26.89
N MET A 72 0.64 -9.38 27.28
CA MET A 72 1.39 -10.40 26.53
C MET A 72 1.01 -11.84 26.90
N SER A 73 0.05 -12.03 27.82
CA SER A 73 -0.40 -13.35 28.27
C SER A 73 -1.55 -13.92 27.44
N VAL A 74 -2.21 -13.08 26.64
CA VAL A 74 -3.29 -13.49 25.74
C VAL A 74 -2.74 -13.83 24.35
N PRO A 75 -3.41 -14.72 23.59
CA PRO A 75 -3.09 -14.95 22.19
C PRO A 75 -3.10 -13.64 21.39
N LEU A 76 -2.11 -13.47 20.51
CA LEU A 76 -1.95 -12.28 19.68
C LEU A 76 -3.15 -12.04 18.77
N PHE A 77 -3.72 -13.12 18.24
CA PHE A 77 -4.87 -13.08 17.35
C PHE A 77 -5.73 -14.35 17.51
N ALA A 78 -6.97 -14.27 17.06
CA ALA A 78 -7.94 -15.35 17.19
C ALA A 78 -7.80 -16.41 16.09
N ASP A 79 -8.26 -17.63 16.38
CA ASP A 79 -8.13 -18.80 15.51
C ASP A 79 -8.80 -18.60 14.14
N GLU A 80 -9.76 -17.69 14.01
CA GLU A 80 -10.38 -17.44 12.71
C GLU A 80 -9.42 -16.76 11.71
N LEU A 81 -8.28 -16.22 12.16
CA LEU A 81 -7.22 -15.77 11.27
C LEU A 81 -6.31 -16.91 10.79
N LEU A 82 -6.50 -18.13 11.30
CA LEU A 82 -5.81 -19.33 10.84
C LEU A 82 -6.62 -20.11 9.79
N ASP A 83 -7.89 -19.75 9.57
CA ASP A 83 -8.78 -20.43 8.62
C ASP A 83 -8.48 -20.01 7.17
N PRO A 84 -7.85 -20.87 6.34
CA PRO A 84 -7.52 -20.52 4.97
C PRO A 84 -8.76 -20.37 4.08
N GLU A 85 -9.86 -21.08 4.38
CA GLU A 85 -11.09 -21.02 3.58
C GLU A 85 -11.74 -19.63 3.67
N ARG A 86 -11.73 -19.03 4.87
CA ARG A 86 -12.22 -17.66 5.12
C ARG A 86 -11.57 -16.62 4.23
N PHE A 87 -10.29 -16.81 3.88
CA PHE A 87 -9.52 -15.89 3.05
C PHE A 87 -9.37 -16.34 1.61
N HIS A 88 -10.00 -17.46 1.21
CA HIS A 88 -9.80 -18.07 -0.11
C HIS A 88 -8.31 -18.33 -0.40
N LEU A 89 -7.58 -18.76 0.62
CA LEU A 89 -6.17 -19.14 0.55
C LEU A 89 -6.03 -20.65 0.77
N SER A 90 -4.83 -21.16 0.53
CA SER A 90 -4.42 -22.51 0.91
C SER A 90 -3.88 -22.51 2.35
N PRO A 91 -3.86 -23.68 3.03
CA PRO A 91 -3.21 -23.81 4.33
C PRO A 91 -1.72 -23.40 4.29
N TYR A 92 -1.19 -23.02 5.45
CA TYR A 92 0.22 -22.64 5.60
C TYR A 92 1.12 -23.77 5.09
N SER A 93 1.89 -23.50 4.04
CA SER A 93 2.76 -24.51 3.42
C SER A 93 3.97 -23.92 2.70
N SER A 94 3.88 -22.68 2.26
CA SER A 94 4.92 -21.93 1.57
C SER A 94 4.82 -20.44 1.93
N ASN A 95 5.80 -19.65 1.48
CA ASN A 95 5.82 -18.19 1.64
C ASN A 95 5.22 -17.48 0.42
N ASP A 96 4.28 -18.12 -0.26
CA ASP A 96 3.60 -17.57 -1.42
C ASP A 96 2.32 -16.81 -1.02
N ASN A 97 1.86 -15.90 -1.89
CA ASN A 97 0.63 -15.13 -1.64
C ASN A 97 -0.67 -15.92 -1.88
N SER A 98 -0.58 -17.24 -2.03
CA SER A 98 -1.71 -18.15 -2.15
C SER A 98 -1.95 -18.96 -0.89
N CYS A 99 -1.04 -18.90 0.08
CA CYS A 99 -1.15 -19.54 1.39
C CYS A 99 -1.45 -18.51 2.48
N ILE A 100 -2.09 -18.98 3.56
CA ILE A 100 -2.23 -18.18 4.76
C ILE A 100 -0.85 -18.00 5.43
N PRO A 101 -0.40 -16.77 5.72
CA PRO A 101 0.94 -16.52 6.27
C PRO A 101 0.97 -16.55 7.81
N LEU A 102 0.02 -17.25 8.43
CA LEU A 102 -0.08 -17.42 9.88
C LEU A 102 -0.16 -18.90 10.26
N ASN A 103 0.34 -19.23 11.44
CA ASN A 103 0.19 -20.55 12.06
C ASN A 103 -0.05 -20.41 13.57
N GLU A 104 -0.34 -21.54 14.24
CA GLU A 104 -0.67 -21.59 15.68
C GLU A 104 0.47 -21.06 16.57
N ASP A 105 1.74 -21.36 16.22
CA ASP A 105 2.90 -20.90 17.01
C ASP A 105 2.97 -19.37 17.04
N MET A 106 2.65 -18.72 15.92
CA MET A 106 2.64 -17.26 15.80
C MET A 106 1.58 -16.57 16.68
N GLN A 107 0.60 -17.28 17.22
CA GLN A 107 -0.33 -16.69 18.20
C GLN A 107 0.36 -16.39 19.54
N GLN A 108 1.49 -17.03 19.82
CA GLN A 108 2.14 -17.00 21.12
C GLN A 108 3.32 -16.02 21.14
N VAL A 109 3.28 -15.02 22.01
CA VAL A 109 4.40 -14.06 22.17
C VAL A 109 5.73 -14.76 22.48
N SER A 110 5.71 -15.90 23.16
CA SER A 110 6.92 -16.69 23.44
C SER A 110 7.62 -17.22 22.19
N PHE A 111 6.86 -17.55 21.13
CA PHE A 111 7.43 -17.97 19.85
C PHE A 111 8.22 -16.82 19.23
N TRP A 112 7.61 -15.64 19.12
CA TRP A 112 8.28 -14.44 18.59
C TRP A 112 9.54 -14.08 19.38
N LYS A 113 9.48 -14.17 20.72
CA LYS A 113 10.64 -13.91 21.58
C LYS A 113 11.80 -14.86 21.26
N LYS A 114 11.50 -16.16 21.13
CA LYS A 114 12.48 -17.20 20.77
C LYS A 114 13.10 -16.93 19.39
N GLU A 115 12.28 -16.66 18.38
CA GLU A 115 12.78 -16.34 17.03
C GLU A 115 13.64 -15.06 17.02
N SER A 116 13.31 -14.09 17.88
CA SER A 116 14.04 -12.83 17.98
C SER A 116 15.31 -12.87 18.85
N GLU A 117 15.66 -14.01 19.47
CA GLU A 117 16.79 -14.10 20.43
C GLU A 117 18.11 -13.57 19.87
N ASN A 118 18.36 -13.81 18.58
CA ASN A 118 19.55 -13.34 17.86
C ASN A 118 19.26 -12.16 16.91
N GLY A 119 18.09 -11.54 17.05
CA GLY A 119 17.56 -10.56 16.12
C GLY A 119 16.99 -11.18 14.85
N PHE A 120 16.20 -10.40 14.12
CA PHE A 120 15.63 -10.83 12.85
C PHE A 120 16.61 -10.64 11.69
N SER A 121 16.46 -11.51 10.70
CA SER A 121 17.28 -11.58 9.49
C SER A 121 16.42 -11.97 8.29
N THR A 122 17.02 -12.11 7.10
CA THR A 122 16.31 -12.59 5.90
C THR A 122 15.73 -13.99 6.03
N GLU A 123 16.23 -14.81 6.96
CA GLU A 123 15.66 -16.13 7.29
C GLU A 123 14.26 -16.02 7.92
N HIS A 124 13.93 -14.84 8.46
CA HIS A 124 12.67 -14.55 9.15
C HIS A 124 11.64 -13.86 8.23
N GLY A 125 11.78 -13.98 6.91
CA GLY A 125 10.83 -13.38 5.95
C GLY A 125 9.38 -13.83 6.20
N TYR A 126 9.19 -15.06 6.68
CA TYR A 126 7.87 -15.61 7.00
C TYR A 126 7.20 -14.87 8.18
N LEU A 127 7.98 -14.33 9.12
CA LEU A 127 7.48 -13.45 10.18
C LEU A 127 7.12 -12.06 9.65
N ALA A 128 7.86 -11.56 8.64
CA ALA A 128 7.47 -10.32 7.98
C ALA A 128 6.12 -10.50 7.25
N ASP A 129 5.87 -11.65 6.62
CA ASP A 129 4.59 -11.98 6.00
C ASP A 129 3.44 -12.09 7.00
N ALA A 130 3.67 -12.74 8.14
CA ALA A 130 2.73 -12.76 9.25
C ALA A 130 2.34 -11.33 9.68
N VAL A 131 3.32 -10.44 9.84
CA VAL A 131 3.07 -9.04 10.22
C VAL A 131 2.30 -8.28 9.12
N LYS A 132 2.65 -8.45 7.84
CA LYS A 132 1.91 -7.84 6.71
C LYS A 132 0.44 -8.27 6.74
N PHE A 133 0.18 -9.55 6.98
CA PHE A 133 -1.18 -10.07 7.02
C PHE A 133 -1.95 -9.58 8.25
N LEU A 134 -1.32 -9.47 9.42
CA LEU A 134 -1.94 -8.86 10.60
C LEU A 134 -2.32 -7.38 10.35
N ILE A 135 -1.53 -6.63 9.58
CA ILE A 135 -1.88 -5.27 9.14
C ILE A 135 -3.12 -5.31 8.24
N GLN A 136 -3.12 -6.14 7.19
CA GLN A 136 -4.25 -6.28 6.24
C GLN A 136 -5.54 -6.74 6.94
N GLN A 137 -5.44 -7.54 8.00
CA GLN A 137 -6.57 -8.00 8.81
C GLN A 137 -6.90 -7.06 9.98
N HIS A 138 -6.25 -5.90 10.06
CA HIS A 138 -6.49 -4.82 11.03
C HIS A 138 -6.34 -5.25 12.50
N GLN A 139 -5.37 -6.12 12.78
CA GLN A 139 -5.11 -6.67 14.10
C GLN A 139 -4.23 -5.75 14.95
N SER A 140 -4.67 -4.49 15.15
CA SER A 140 -3.91 -3.46 15.87
C SER A 140 -3.42 -3.92 17.25
N GLY A 141 -4.23 -4.69 18.00
CA GLY A 141 -3.84 -5.25 19.29
C GLY A 141 -2.66 -6.23 19.20
N ALA A 142 -2.67 -7.12 18.21
CA ALA A 142 -1.57 -8.05 17.93
C ALA A 142 -0.29 -7.28 17.60
N LEU A 143 -0.39 -6.31 16.69
CA LEU A 143 0.72 -5.50 16.21
C LEU A 143 1.39 -4.72 17.36
N LEU A 144 0.61 -4.04 18.19
CA LEU A 144 1.12 -3.29 19.34
C LEU A 144 1.77 -4.22 20.37
N THR A 145 1.19 -5.40 20.60
CA THR A 145 1.77 -6.39 21.51
C THR A 145 3.13 -6.87 21.00
N LEU A 146 3.25 -7.14 19.69
CA LEU A 146 4.51 -7.52 19.07
C LEU A 146 5.56 -6.40 19.13
N CYS A 147 5.19 -5.17 18.80
CA CYS A 147 6.08 -4.00 18.91
C CYS A 147 6.68 -3.84 20.32
N GLN A 148 5.91 -4.17 21.37
CA GLN A 148 6.38 -4.11 22.77
C GLN A 148 7.15 -5.35 23.23
N ALA A 149 6.97 -6.49 22.55
CA ALA A 149 7.51 -7.77 22.98
C ALA A 149 8.86 -8.14 22.35
N VAL A 150 9.10 -7.71 21.11
CA VAL A 150 10.27 -8.10 20.30
C VAL A 150 10.78 -6.90 19.48
N PRO A 151 12.06 -6.89 19.02
CA PRO A 151 12.61 -5.84 18.17
C PRO A 151 12.06 -5.94 16.73
N LEU A 152 10.76 -5.70 16.56
CA LEU A 152 10.01 -5.90 15.31
C LEU A 152 10.56 -5.09 14.13
N GLN A 153 11.27 -3.99 14.41
CA GLN A 153 11.96 -3.18 13.40
C GLN A 153 12.93 -3.98 12.53
N GLY A 154 13.46 -5.11 13.02
CA GLY A 154 14.31 -6.01 12.23
C GLY A 154 13.61 -6.65 11.04
N LEU A 155 12.27 -6.65 10.99
CA LEU A 155 11.48 -7.19 9.88
C LEU A 155 11.09 -6.15 8.82
N PHE A 156 11.28 -4.85 9.09
CA PHE A 156 10.71 -3.80 8.25
C PHE A 156 11.33 -3.71 6.86
N ASN A 157 12.65 -3.86 6.77
CA ASN A 157 13.43 -3.64 5.55
C ASN A 157 14.22 -4.90 5.12
N LEU A 158 13.62 -6.08 5.25
CA LEU A 158 14.26 -7.32 4.79
C LEU A 158 14.40 -7.34 3.25
N HIS A 159 15.57 -7.76 2.77
CA HIS A 159 15.83 -7.92 1.35
C HIS A 159 16.95 -8.93 1.07
N TRP A 160 16.87 -9.64 -0.06
CA TRP A 160 17.97 -10.42 -0.64
C TRP A 160 17.80 -10.49 -2.17
N GLY A 161 18.45 -9.57 -2.88
CA GLY A 161 18.25 -9.37 -4.33
C GLY A 161 16.92 -8.66 -4.69
N HIS A 162 15.86 -8.90 -3.92
CA HIS A 162 14.59 -8.16 -3.92
C HIS A 162 14.13 -7.90 -2.48
N GLY A 163 13.21 -6.94 -2.29
CA GLY A 163 12.65 -6.63 -0.99
C GLY A 163 11.52 -7.59 -0.59
N PHE A 164 11.39 -7.86 0.70
CA PHE A 164 10.27 -8.61 1.28
C PHE A 164 9.97 -8.22 2.74
N GLY A 165 10.52 -7.13 3.23
CA GLY A 165 10.19 -6.60 4.55
C GLY A 165 8.75 -6.07 4.66
N VAL A 166 8.31 -5.82 5.89
CA VAL A 166 6.96 -5.32 6.21
C VAL A 166 6.64 -4.01 5.48
N TYR A 167 7.64 -3.14 5.27
CA TYR A 167 7.49 -1.86 4.57
C TYR A 167 6.84 -1.99 3.19
N LEU A 168 7.07 -3.11 2.47
CA LEU A 168 6.51 -3.29 1.13
C LEU A 168 4.99 -3.23 1.11
N LEU A 169 4.30 -3.67 2.16
CA LEU A 169 2.84 -3.55 2.23
C LEU A 169 2.39 -2.10 2.14
N ALA A 170 3.00 -1.23 2.95
CA ALA A 170 2.64 0.18 2.97
C ALA A 170 3.07 0.89 1.68
N TYR A 171 4.23 0.52 1.11
CA TYR A 171 4.71 1.02 -0.17
C TYR A 171 3.74 0.73 -1.33
N HIS A 172 3.32 -0.54 -1.51
CA HIS A 172 2.39 -0.91 -2.58
C HIS A 172 0.99 -0.34 -2.35
N SER A 173 0.54 -0.31 -1.09
CA SER A 173 -0.73 0.34 -0.69
C SER A 173 -0.73 1.83 -1.03
N PHE A 174 0.36 2.54 -0.74
CA PHE A 174 0.50 3.95 -1.08
C PHE A 174 0.51 4.18 -2.60
N ARG A 175 1.32 3.42 -3.35
CA ARG A 175 1.39 3.52 -4.82
C ARG A 175 0.01 3.41 -5.44
N ILE A 176 -0.70 2.31 -5.18
CA ILE A 176 -2.01 2.07 -5.81
C ILE A 176 -3.06 3.07 -5.32
N TYR A 177 -3.02 3.45 -4.04
CA TYR A 177 -3.93 4.45 -3.46
C TYR A 177 -3.79 5.81 -4.13
N VAL A 178 -2.55 6.30 -4.28
CA VAL A 178 -2.27 7.58 -4.94
C VAL A 178 -2.61 7.50 -6.43
N PHE A 179 -2.21 6.44 -7.12
CA PHE A 179 -2.44 6.32 -8.55
C PHE A 179 -3.93 6.38 -8.88
N LEU A 180 -4.74 5.58 -8.18
CA LEU A 180 -6.18 5.57 -8.38
C LEU A 180 -6.81 6.93 -8.05
N ASN A 181 -6.53 7.51 -6.88
CA ASN A 181 -7.11 8.80 -6.52
C ASN A 181 -6.70 9.91 -7.51
N LEU A 182 -5.45 9.91 -7.98
CA LEU A 182 -4.99 10.88 -8.99
C LEU A 182 -5.71 10.68 -10.33
N VAL A 183 -5.78 9.44 -10.83
CA VAL A 183 -6.49 9.09 -12.06
C VAL A 183 -7.95 9.58 -12.01
N TYR A 184 -8.64 9.31 -10.89
CA TYR A 184 -9.99 9.82 -10.69
C TYR A 184 -10.05 11.34 -10.66
N SER A 185 -9.13 12.00 -9.96
CA SER A 185 -9.11 13.45 -9.86
C SER A 185 -8.94 14.11 -11.24
N VAL A 186 -8.01 13.60 -12.06
CA VAL A 186 -7.80 14.06 -13.45
C VAL A 186 -9.03 13.79 -14.32
N GLN A 187 -9.65 12.62 -14.19
CA GLN A 187 -10.88 12.28 -14.92
C GLN A 187 -12.03 13.24 -14.56
N GLN A 188 -12.22 13.54 -13.27
CA GLN A 188 -13.25 14.46 -12.80
C GLN A 188 -13.02 15.89 -13.29
N ASP A 189 -11.78 16.39 -13.26
CA ASP A 189 -11.44 17.71 -13.83
C ASP A 189 -11.82 17.79 -15.32
N LEU A 190 -11.55 16.76 -16.12
CA LEU A 190 -11.96 16.70 -17.53
C LEU A 190 -13.48 16.78 -17.69
N LEU A 191 -14.23 16.02 -16.89
CA LEU A 191 -15.70 16.02 -16.91
C LEU A 191 -16.27 17.40 -16.55
N THR A 192 -15.74 18.07 -15.52
CA THR A 192 -16.18 19.43 -15.14
C THR A 192 -15.91 20.47 -16.24
N LYS A 193 -14.91 20.23 -17.09
CA LYS A 193 -14.58 21.06 -18.28
C LYS A 193 -15.39 20.67 -19.52
N GLY A 194 -16.39 19.79 -19.39
CA GLY A 194 -17.22 19.31 -20.51
C GLY A 194 -16.47 18.42 -21.51
N LYS A 195 -15.32 17.87 -21.13
CA LYS A 195 -14.54 16.94 -21.97
C LYS A 195 -14.98 15.49 -21.73
N LYS A 196 -14.69 14.63 -22.71
CA LYS A 196 -14.96 13.18 -22.60
C LYS A 196 -14.07 12.56 -21.51
N ALA A 197 -14.67 11.80 -20.59
CA ALA A 197 -13.92 10.98 -19.64
C ALA A 197 -13.16 9.83 -20.33
N PHE A 198 -12.06 9.43 -19.71
CA PHE A 198 -11.31 8.21 -20.03
C PHE A 198 -11.57 7.18 -18.93
N LYS A 199 -11.42 5.87 -19.21
CA LYS A 199 -11.56 4.83 -18.18
C LYS A 199 -10.28 4.71 -17.36
N ILE A 200 -10.31 4.19 -16.12
CA ILE A 200 -9.08 4.12 -15.32
C ILE A 200 -8.00 3.27 -16.01
N PHE A 201 -8.43 2.20 -16.67
CA PHE A 201 -7.56 1.31 -17.44
C PHE A 201 -7.27 1.80 -18.86
N ASP A 202 -7.66 3.03 -19.24
CA ASP A 202 -7.06 3.68 -20.42
C ASP A 202 -5.62 4.13 -20.11
N VAL A 203 -5.19 4.12 -18.84
CA VAL A 203 -3.83 4.44 -18.39
C VAL A 203 -2.99 3.15 -18.29
N PRO A 204 -2.07 2.87 -19.23
CA PRO A 204 -1.28 1.62 -19.24
C PRO A 204 -0.39 1.46 -18.01
N ALA A 205 0.12 2.56 -17.45
CA ALA A 205 0.89 2.51 -16.21
C ALA A 205 0.06 1.93 -15.06
N LEU A 206 -1.21 2.34 -14.91
CA LEU A 206 -2.10 1.74 -13.90
C LEU A 206 -2.32 0.24 -14.15
N LYS A 207 -2.43 -0.20 -15.41
CA LYS A 207 -2.50 -1.65 -15.71
C LYS A 207 -1.26 -2.39 -15.22
N ARG A 208 -0.06 -1.85 -15.46
CA ARG A 208 1.20 -2.45 -14.99
C ARG A 208 1.22 -2.56 -13.48
N GLU A 209 0.81 -1.51 -12.78
CA GLU A 209 0.76 -1.53 -11.31
C GLU A 209 -0.23 -2.58 -10.80
N VAL A 210 -1.43 -2.65 -11.37
CA VAL A 210 -2.42 -3.66 -10.97
C VAL A 210 -1.88 -5.07 -11.24
N LEU A 211 -1.18 -5.29 -12.35
CA LEU A 211 -0.56 -6.58 -12.67
C LEU A 211 0.60 -6.93 -11.74
N GLU A 212 1.39 -5.95 -11.29
CA GLU A 212 2.46 -6.16 -10.30
C GLU A 212 1.88 -6.75 -9.00
N LEU A 213 0.67 -6.34 -8.60
CA LEU A 213 -0.04 -6.84 -7.42
C LEU A 213 -0.52 -8.30 -7.53
N PHE A 214 -0.37 -8.95 -8.68
CA PHE A 214 -0.58 -10.39 -8.84
C PHE A 214 0.72 -11.19 -8.74
N SER A 215 1.87 -10.53 -8.62
CA SER A 215 3.18 -11.20 -8.58
C SER A 215 3.27 -12.10 -7.36
N ASN A 216 3.81 -13.30 -7.56
CA ASN A 216 4.01 -14.28 -6.50
C ASN A 216 5.51 -14.58 -6.36
N ASN A 217 6.19 -13.68 -5.65
CA ASN A 217 7.60 -13.83 -5.28
C ASN A 217 7.71 -14.45 -3.88
N ASP A 218 8.92 -14.75 -3.43
CA ASP A 218 9.16 -15.18 -2.05
C ASP A 218 8.69 -14.09 -1.08
N TYR A 219 7.94 -14.51 -0.04
CA TYR A 219 7.42 -13.64 1.01
C TYR A 219 6.53 -12.50 0.47
N SER A 220 5.51 -12.88 -0.31
CA SER A 220 4.67 -11.95 -1.08
C SER A 220 3.34 -11.58 -0.41
N ALA A 221 3.21 -11.76 0.92
CA ALA A 221 1.96 -11.47 1.63
C ALA A 221 1.47 -10.01 1.47
N GLN A 222 2.35 -9.06 1.11
CA GLN A 222 1.94 -7.69 0.78
C GLN A 222 0.85 -7.63 -0.31
N TYR A 223 0.78 -8.64 -1.17
CA TYR A 223 -0.14 -8.68 -2.31
C TYR A 223 -1.45 -9.40 -2.04
N ILE A 224 -1.63 -10.12 -0.92
CA ILE A 224 -2.82 -10.95 -0.67
C ILE A 224 -4.11 -10.14 -0.80
N ALA A 225 -4.26 -9.06 -0.02
CA ALA A 225 -5.47 -8.23 -0.04
C ALA A 225 -5.67 -7.52 -1.39
N HIS A 226 -4.58 -7.11 -2.05
CA HIS A 226 -4.64 -6.48 -3.36
C HIS A 226 -5.14 -7.47 -4.42
N ARG A 227 -4.56 -8.67 -4.48
CA ARG A 227 -4.95 -9.74 -5.39
C ARG A 227 -6.42 -10.10 -5.21
N GLN A 228 -6.87 -10.33 -3.96
CA GLN A 228 -8.26 -10.66 -3.67
C GLN A 228 -9.24 -9.60 -4.19
N PHE A 229 -8.88 -8.31 -4.10
CA PHE A 229 -9.69 -7.24 -4.68
C PHE A 229 -9.67 -7.28 -6.21
N TRP A 230 -8.48 -7.35 -6.83
CA TRP A 230 -8.34 -7.26 -8.28
C TRP A 230 -8.77 -8.52 -9.04
N ASP A 231 -8.78 -9.70 -8.41
CA ASP A 231 -9.27 -10.97 -8.98
C ASP A 231 -10.73 -10.84 -9.46
N LYS A 232 -11.51 -9.92 -8.89
CA LYS A 232 -12.89 -9.61 -9.32
C LYS A 232 -12.96 -8.87 -10.66
N TYR A 233 -11.91 -8.14 -11.01
CA TYR A 233 -11.90 -7.14 -12.09
C TYR A 233 -10.86 -7.43 -13.18
N VAL A 234 -9.93 -8.34 -12.93
CA VAL A 234 -8.85 -8.70 -13.85
C VAL A 234 -8.89 -10.19 -14.10
N GLN A 235 -9.06 -10.58 -15.36
CA GLN A 235 -9.06 -11.98 -15.78
C GLN A 235 -7.77 -12.30 -16.54
N ASN A 236 -7.19 -13.47 -16.25
CA ASN A 236 -5.94 -13.94 -16.86
C ASN A 236 -4.79 -12.91 -16.74
N PRO A 237 -4.42 -12.48 -15.51
CA PRO A 237 -3.36 -11.49 -15.31
C PRO A 237 -2.02 -12.01 -15.86
N ARG A 238 -1.43 -11.27 -16.78
CA ARG A 238 -0.13 -11.57 -17.41
C ARG A 238 0.72 -10.32 -17.48
N SER A 239 2.02 -10.45 -17.23
CA SER A 239 2.95 -9.32 -17.16
C SER A 239 3.11 -8.56 -18.49
N ASP A 240 2.95 -9.25 -19.61
CA ASP A 240 2.92 -8.67 -20.97
C ASP A 240 1.55 -8.10 -21.37
N MET A 241 0.54 -8.25 -20.51
CA MET A 241 -0.88 -7.90 -20.72
C MET A 241 -1.58 -8.70 -21.83
N GLU A 242 -0.93 -9.68 -22.46
CA GLU A 242 -1.49 -10.38 -23.61
C GLU A 242 -2.60 -11.34 -23.18
N GLY A 243 -3.84 -11.03 -23.56
CA GLY A 243 -5.03 -11.81 -23.18
C GLY A 243 -5.56 -11.49 -21.78
N THR A 244 -4.96 -10.54 -21.07
CA THR A 244 -5.51 -10.01 -19.82
C THR A 244 -6.73 -9.14 -20.11
N VAL A 245 -7.84 -9.41 -19.43
CA VAL A 245 -9.06 -8.61 -19.50
C VAL A 245 -9.19 -7.76 -18.26
N PHE A 246 -9.35 -6.44 -18.44
CA PHE A 246 -9.56 -5.48 -17.36
C PHE A 246 -10.98 -4.95 -17.41
N GLN A 247 -11.68 -5.04 -16.28
CA GLN A 247 -12.99 -4.45 -16.06
C GLN A 247 -12.85 -3.27 -15.10
N ASP A 248 -13.44 -2.11 -15.43
CA ASP A 248 -13.30 -0.92 -14.59
C ASP A 248 -14.14 -1.07 -13.31
N PRO A 249 -13.53 -1.17 -12.11
CA PRO A 249 -14.28 -1.30 -10.87
C PRO A 249 -15.20 -0.11 -10.59
N ALA A 250 -14.91 1.10 -11.08
CA ALA A 250 -15.86 2.21 -10.91
C ALA A 250 -17.09 2.13 -11.83
N GLU A 251 -17.05 1.31 -12.88
CA GLU A 251 -18.25 1.05 -13.69
C GLU A 251 -19.09 -0.11 -13.12
N VAL A 252 -18.44 -1.05 -12.42
CA VAL A 252 -19.09 -2.27 -11.89
C VAL A 252 -19.61 -2.05 -10.47
N ASP A 253 -18.70 -1.69 -9.56
CA ASP A 253 -19.00 -1.47 -8.15
C ASP A 253 -18.09 -0.37 -7.56
N PRO A 254 -18.50 0.91 -7.71
CA PRO A 254 -17.76 2.03 -7.14
C PRO A 254 -17.63 1.96 -5.61
N ALA A 255 -18.55 1.27 -4.92
CA ALA A 255 -18.50 1.13 -3.47
C ALA A 255 -17.40 0.18 -3.03
N ASP A 256 -17.22 -0.95 -3.74
CA ASP A 256 -16.12 -1.88 -3.52
C ASP A 256 -14.77 -1.20 -3.73
N LEU A 257 -14.61 -0.41 -4.81
CA LEU A 257 -13.39 0.36 -5.04
C LEU A 257 -13.12 1.40 -3.94
N LYS A 258 -14.17 2.07 -3.45
CA LYS A 258 -14.04 3.03 -2.35
C LYS A 258 -13.57 2.33 -1.07
N GLN A 259 -14.10 1.14 -0.78
CA GLN A 259 -13.67 0.33 0.36
C GLN A 259 -12.22 -0.14 0.21
N TYR A 260 -11.82 -0.56 -0.99
CA TYR A 260 -10.44 -0.92 -1.29
C TYR A 260 -9.46 0.23 -1.04
N LEU A 261 -9.78 1.45 -1.49
CA LEU A 261 -8.97 2.64 -1.20
C LEU A 261 -8.90 2.94 0.31
N ALA A 262 -9.99 2.73 1.05
CA ALA A 262 -9.99 2.90 2.50
C ALA A 262 -9.09 1.85 3.20
N ASN A 263 -9.07 0.62 2.71
CA ASN A 263 -8.18 -0.43 3.22
C ASN A 263 -6.71 -0.13 2.91
N CYS A 264 -6.37 0.29 1.68
CA CYS A 264 -5.01 0.70 1.33
C CYS A 264 -4.52 1.85 2.24
N PHE A 265 -5.37 2.85 2.50
CA PHE A 265 -5.02 3.94 3.41
C PHE A 265 -4.82 3.44 4.85
N ARG A 266 -5.60 2.44 5.28
CA ARG A 266 -5.46 1.80 6.59
C ARG A 266 -4.16 1.04 6.74
N ASP A 267 -3.74 0.29 5.73
CA ASP A 267 -2.46 -0.42 5.77
C ASP A 267 -1.30 0.56 6.02
N ILE A 268 -1.35 1.75 5.41
CA ILE A 268 -0.33 2.80 5.58
C ILE A 268 -0.31 3.33 7.02
N TYR A 269 -1.46 3.72 7.60
CA TYR A 269 -1.46 4.28 8.96
C TYR A 269 -1.25 3.23 10.05
N LEU A 270 -1.61 1.96 9.81
CA LEU A 270 -1.29 0.87 10.73
C LEU A 270 0.22 0.59 10.74
N TYR A 271 0.87 0.64 9.57
CA TYR A 271 2.32 0.58 9.50
C TYR A 271 2.98 1.77 10.20
N ASP A 272 2.49 3.00 10.01
CA ASP A 272 2.98 4.18 10.73
C ASP A 272 2.82 4.06 12.26
N MET A 273 1.67 3.56 12.72
CA MET A 273 1.42 3.27 14.13
C MET A 273 2.49 2.32 14.69
N MET A 274 2.84 1.26 13.95
CA MET A 274 3.89 0.32 14.36
C MET A 274 5.27 0.95 14.37
N LEU A 275 5.63 1.77 13.36
CA LEU A 275 6.90 2.49 13.33
C LEU A 275 7.08 3.30 14.62
N LYS A 276 6.05 4.05 15.01
CA LYS A 276 6.03 4.85 16.24
C LYS A 276 6.14 3.99 17.49
N GLU A 277 5.39 2.90 17.57
CA GLU A 277 5.43 1.99 18.74
C GLU A 277 6.79 1.32 18.90
N CYS A 278 7.48 1.03 17.78
CA CYS A 278 8.86 0.55 17.76
C CYS A 278 9.91 1.64 18.03
N GLY A 279 9.52 2.87 18.38
CA GLY A 279 10.42 3.95 18.75
C GLY A 279 11.00 4.77 17.58
N GLN A 280 10.44 4.69 16.37
CA GLN A 280 10.87 5.55 15.27
C GLN A 280 10.38 6.99 15.50
N GLU A 281 11.29 7.90 15.85
CA GLU A 281 10.93 9.28 16.22
C GLU A 281 10.59 10.17 15.01
N LYS A 282 11.07 9.81 13.82
CA LYS A 282 11.00 10.64 12.60
C LYS A 282 10.04 10.08 11.53
N THR A 283 8.95 9.42 11.91
CA THR A 283 8.05 8.77 10.92
C THR A 283 7.47 9.74 9.91
N LYS A 284 7.15 10.98 10.32
CA LYS A 284 6.64 12.00 9.42
C LYS A 284 7.64 12.41 8.34
N GLU A 285 8.91 12.61 8.72
CA GLU A 285 10.00 12.93 7.78
C GLU A 285 10.24 11.76 6.83
N PHE A 286 10.26 10.54 7.36
CA PHE A 286 10.31 9.30 6.59
C PHE A 286 9.21 9.28 5.53
N TRP A 287 7.95 9.51 5.91
CA TRP A 287 6.83 9.50 4.97
C TRP A 287 6.90 10.58 3.91
N VAL A 288 7.23 11.82 4.28
CA VAL A 288 7.37 12.90 3.30
C VAL A 288 8.42 12.54 2.25
N ASN A 289 9.57 12.04 2.68
CA ASN A 289 10.64 11.64 1.78
C ASN A 289 10.23 10.45 0.89
N ASP A 290 9.63 9.43 1.50
CA ASP A 290 9.15 8.23 0.82
C ASP A 290 8.07 8.54 -0.23
N PHE A 291 7.12 9.41 0.11
CA PHE A 291 6.08 9.84 -0.79
C PHE A 291 6.65 10.64 -1.96
N ILE A 292 7.61 11.54 -1.72
CA ILE A 292 8.25 12.29 -2.80
C ILE A 292 8.99 11.35 -3.75
N LEU A 293 9.79 10.42 -3.22
CA LEU A 293 10.51 9.44 -4.04
C LEU A 293 9.55 8.59 -4.86
N THR A 294 8.47 8.11 -4.23
CA THR A 294 7.47 7.28 -4.88
C THR A 294 6.70 8.06 -5.95
N LEU A 295 6.29 9.29 -5.69
CA LEU A 295 5.64 10.16 -6.67
C LEU A 295 6.55 10.42 -7.89
N ASN A 296 7.82 10.74 -7.63
CA ASN A 296 8.82 10.90 -8.68
C ASN A 296 8.98 9.63 -9.51
N PHE A 297 8.94 8.45 -8.90
CA PHE A 297 9.03 7.18 -9.64
C PHE A 297 7.76 6.90 -10.47
N MET A 298 6.58 7.17 -9.90
CA MET A 298 5.30 6.90 -10.55
C MET A 298 5.02 7.81 -11.75
N PHE A 299 5.44 9.08 -11.69
CA PHE A 299 5.03 10.10 -12.66
C PHE A 299 6.25 10.82 -13.26
N GLN A 300 7.10 10.10 -13.98
CA GLN A 300 8.31 10.73 -14.52
C GLN A 300 8.09 11.58 -15.78
N PRO A 301 8.76 12.74 -15.88
CA PRO A 301 9.49 13.43 -14.81
C PRO A 301 8.58 14.43 -14.07
N LEU A 302 8.27 14.14 -12.80
CA LEU A 302 7.92 15.17 -11.81
C LEU A 302 9.23 15.81 -11.33
N SER A 303 9.19 17.10 -11.05
CA SER A 303 10.37 17.90 -10.65
C SER A 303 10.49 18.04 -9.13
N LEU A 304 9.96 17.08 -8.34
CA LEU A 304 10.05 17.15 -6.88
C LEU A 304 11.49 16.91 -6.44
N PRO A 305 11.99 17.66 -5.43
CA PRO A 305 13.36 17.52 -4.98
C PRO A 305 13.59 16.12 -4.42
N THR A 306 14.66 15.46 -4.84
CA THR A 306 15.12 14.23 -4.17
C THR A 306 15.51 14.61 -2.74
N PRO A 307 14.94 13.96 -1.72
CA PRO A 307 15.38 14.15 -0.34
C PRO A 307 16.87 13.84 -0.20
N GLU A 308 17.57 14.59 0.66
CA GLU A 308 18.98 14.33 1.02
C GLU A 308 19.13 13.05 1.86
#